data_AF-A0A7W3SUX1-F1
#
_entry.id   AF-A0A7W3SUX1-F1
#
_cell.length_a   1.000
_cell.length_b   1.000
_cell.length_c   1.000
_cell.angle_alpha   90.00
_cell.angle_beta   90.00
_cell.angle_gamma   90.00
#
_symmetry.space_group_name_H-M   'P 1'
#
loop_
_entity.id
_entity.type
_entity.pdbx_description
1 polymer ?
#
loop_
_entity_poly.entity_id
_entity_poly.type
_entity_poly.pdbx_seq_one_letter_code
_entity_poly.pdbx_strand_id
1 'polypeptide(L)'
;MSNYPITIENFHNTLLRLQGITEIESGVENLEPIDSELLGLSAYAHLPHAALLRTKGGLENEVLIQFEFFIDNSIESLHSLEFIAWFVRDRARGGTKIQLRPFALPPETPYGRQLGTTLRFHIDLFVDGIEESLNPAFDVVNDINKSLNTAIELYNIPIK
;
A
#
# COMPACT_ATOMS: atom_id res chain seq x y z
N MET A 1 -18.82 6.54 -2.76
CA MET A 1 -17.72 7.46 -2.42
C MET A 1 -17.33 7.17 -0.99
N SER A 2 -16.17 6.57 -0.81
CA SER A 2 -15.61 6.33 0.53
C SER A 2 -15.15 7.68 1.07
N ASN A 3 -15.71 8.13 2.20
CA ASN A 3 -15.24 9.35 2.88
C ASN A 3 -13.99 8.98 3.66
N TYR A 4 -12.83 9.08 3.02
CA TYR A 4 -11.56 8.80 3.68
C TYR A 4 -11.15 9.97 4.59
N PRO A 5 -10.37 9.73 5.66
CA PRO A 5 -9.72 10.81 6.39
C PRO A 5 -8.88 11.67 5.44
N ILE A 6 -8.86 12.99 5.64
CA ILE A 6 -8.18 13.94 4.74
C ILE A 6 -6.70 13.58 4.48
N THR A 7 -6.01 13.00 5.46
CA THR A 7 -4.63 12.57 5.32
C THR A 7 -4.48 11.41 4.33
N ILE A 8 -5.42 10.46 4.34
CA ILE A 8 -5.48 9.36 3.38
C ILE A 8 -5.81 9.90 1.99
N GLU A 9 -6.79 10.80 1.88
CA GLU A 9 -7.15 11.45 0.61
C GLU A 9 -5.96 12.23 0.01
N ASN A 10 -5.20 12.94 0.84
CA ASN A 10 -4.03 13.67 0.37
C ASN A 10 -2.96 12.75 -0.20
N PHE A 11 -2.72 11.60 0.44
CA PHE A 11 -1.77 10.61 -0.08
C PHE A 11 -2.30 9.95 -1.36
N HIS A 12 -3.60 9.65 -1.42
CA HIS A 12 -4.27 9.18 -2.64
C HIS A 12 -4.07 10.14 -3.79
N ASN A 13 -4.33 11.43 -3.56
CA ASN A 13 -4.19 12.48 -4.56
C ASN A 13 -2.74 12.61 -5.04
N THR A 14 -1.74 12.50 -4.15
CA THR A 14 -0.33 12.52 -4.55
C THR A 14 0.03 11.33 -5.44
N LEU A 15 -0.43 10.12 -5.13
CA LEU A 15 -0.20 8.95 -5.99
C LEU A 15 -0.96 9.05 -7.32
N LEU A 16 -2.23 9.43 -7.32
CA LEU A 16 -3.06 9.56 -8.53
C LEU A 16 -2.52 10.59 -9.53
N ARG A 17 -1.74 11.58 -9.07
CA ARG A 17 -1.05 12.55 -9.94
C ARG A 17 0.06 11.92 -10.76
N LEU A 18 0.63 10.79 -10.36
CA LEU A 18 1.67 10.11 -11.13
C LEU A 18 1.07 9.54 -12.42
N GLN A 19 1.88 9.55 -13.49
CA GLN A 19 1.46 9.04 -14.79
C GLN A 19 1.08 7.56 -14.70
N GLY A 20 -0.01 7.18 -15.36
CA GLY A 20 -0.46 5.79 -15.44
C GLY A 20 -1.14 5.19 -14.20
N ILE A 21 -1.20 5.89 -13.05
CA ILE A 21 -1.93 5.39 -11.87
C ILE A 21 -3.42 5.73 -11.99
N THR A 22 -4.30 4.77 -12.24
CA THR A 22 -5.70 5.10 -12.58
C THR A 22 -6.67 4.96 -11.43
N GLU A 23 -6.34 4.12 -10.43
CA GLU A 23 -7.20 3.84 -9.29
C GLU A 23 -6.35 3.74 -8.03
N ILE A 24 -6.93 4.14 -6.90
CA ILE A 24 -6.37 3.91 -5.58
C ILE A 24 -7.49 3.72 -4.58
N GLU A 25 -7.28 2.80 -3.65
CA GLU A 25 -8.13 2.59 -2.50
C GLU A 25 -7.28 2.32 -1.26
N SER A 26 -7.90 2.49 -0.09
CA SER A 26 -7.25 2.19 1.18
C SER A 26 -8.13 1.45 2.14
N GLY A 27 -7.47 0.62 2.95
CA GLY A 27 -8.02 -0.06 4.11
C GLY A 27 -7.12 0.15 5.33
N VAL A 28 -7.73 -0.03 6.50
CA VAL A 28 -7.02 -0.11 7.78
C VAL A 28 -7.45 -1.41 8.43
N GLU A 29 -6.48 -2.23 8.84
CA GLU A 29 -6.72 -3.51 9.50
C GLU A 29 -6.02 -3.52 10.87
N ASN A 30 -6.72 -3.98 11.91
CA ASN A 30 -6.09 -4.27 13.18
C ASN A 30 -5.39 -5.63 13.08
N LEU A 31 -4.06 -5.64 13.22
CA LEU A 31 -3.28 -6.86 13.04
C LEU A 31 -3.16 -7.68 14.32
N GLU A 32 -3.36 -7.08 15.49
CA GLU A 32 -3.22 -7.76 16.78
C GLU A 32 -4.01 -9.09 16.89
N PRO A 33 -5.28 -9.20 16.45
CA PRO A 33 -6.01 -10.46 16.50
C PRO A 33 -5.62 -11.47 15.41
N ILE A 34 -4.71 -11.09 14.49
CA ILE A 34 -4.35 -11.90 13.32
C ILE A 34 -3.14 -12.76 13.65
N ASP A 35 -3.35 -14.05 13.90
CA ASP A 35 -2.28 -15.02 14.05
C ASP A 35 -1.90 -15.72 12.73
N SER A 36 -0.86 -16.57 12.78
CA SER A 36 -0.39 -17.32 11.62
C SER A 36 -1.38 -18.36 11.09
N GLU A 37 -2.33 -18.85 11.91
CA GLU A 37 -3.31 -19.85 11.49
C GLU A 37 -4.38 -19.21 10.60
N LEU A 38 -4.80 -17.99 10.93
CA LEU A 38 -5.77 -17.22 10.15
C LEU A 38 -5.27 -16.89 8.74
N LEU A 39 -3.96 -16.74 8.54
CA LEU A 39 -3.36 -16.43 7.22
C LEU A 39 -3.59 -17.53 6.17
N GLY A 40 -3.99 -18.74 6.58
CA GLY A 40 -4.37 -19.80 5.64
C GLY A 40 -5.77 -19.61 5.02
N LEU A 41 -6.59 -18.71 5.55
CA LEU A 41 -7.96 -18.51 5.12
C LEU A 41 -8.04 -17.47 3.99
N SER A 42 -8.91 -17.71 3.01
CA SER A 42 -9.06 -16.86 1.83
C SER A 42 -9.44 -15.40 2.15
N ALA A 43 -10.09 -15.15 3.29
CA ALA A 43 -10.44 -13.80 3.74
C ALA A 43 -9.21 -12.93 3.98
N TYR A 44 -8.07 -13.53 4.33
CA TYR A 44 -6.82 -12.83 4.63
C TYR A 44 -5.84 -12.82 3.44
N ALA A 45 -6.26 -13.29 2.26
CA ALA A 45 -5.42 -13.38 1.06
C ALA A 45 -4.80 -12.03 0.63
N HIS A 46 -5.43 -10.92 1.00
CA HIS A 46 -4.96 -9.56 0.70
C HIS A 46 -3.83 -9.08 1.63
N LEU A 47 -3.56 -9.78 2.74
CA LEU A 47 -2.56 -9.38 3.73
C LEU A 47 -1.12 -9.67 3.28
N PRO A 48 -0.12 -8.99 3.86
CA PRO A 48 1.30 -9.27 3.59
C PRO A 48 1.78 -10.55 4.30
N HIS A 49 1.43 -11.71 3.74
CA HIS A 49 1.66 -13.03 4.35
C HIS A 49 3.09 -13.27 4.83
N ALA A 50 4.09 -12.99 3.99
CA ALA A 50 5.49 -13.23 4.34
C ALA A 50 5.96 -12.35 5.52
N ALA A 51 5.45 -11.12 5.64
CA ALA A 51 5.77 -10.24 6.76
C ALA A 51 5.14 -10.78 8.05
N LEU A 52 3.84 -11.08 8.02
CA LEU A 52 3.10 -11.58 9.19
C LEU A 52 3.59 -12.97 9.65
N LEU A 53 3.98 -13.86 8.73
CA LEU A 53 4.55 -15.15 9.09
C LEU A 53 5.88 -15.05 9.85
N ARG A 54 6.69 -14.01 9.58
CA ARG A 54 7.96 -13.80 10.30
C ARG A 54 7.75 -13.35 11.75
N THR A 55 6.64 -12.68 12.02
CA THR A 55 6.23 -12.21 13.36
C THR A 55 5.25 -13.15 14.04
N LYS A 56 4.85 -14.25 13.37
CA LYS A 56 3.81 -15.20 13.80
C LYS A 56 2.42 -14.58 13.95
N GLY A 57 2.12 -13.56 13.16
CA GLY A 57 0.89 -12.77 13.24
C GLY A 57 1.18 -11.27 13.28
N GLY A 58 0.17 -10.47 13.57
CA GLY A 58 0.35 -9.06 13.90
C GLY A 58 1.01 -8.87 15.26
N LEU A 59 1.63 -7.70 15.45
CA LEU A 59 2.17 -7.29 16.73
C LEU A 59 1.10 -6.61 17.60
N GLU A 60 1.36 -6.52 18.90
CA GLU A 60 0.49 -5.82 19.86
C GLU A 60 0.32 -4.35 19.46
N ASN A 61 -0.93 -3.86 19.47
CA ASN A 61 -1.29 -2.50 19.07
C ASN A 61 -0.75 -2.11 17.68
N GLU A 62 -0.61 -3.07 16.76
CA GLU A 62 -0.17 -2.83 15.39
C GLU A 62 -1.35 -2.77 14.42
N VAL A 63 -1.37 -1.72 13.61
CA VAL A 63 -2.32 -1.57 12.51
C VAL A 63 -1.59 -1.61 11.17
N LEU A 64 -2.25 -2.21 10.19
CA LEU A 64 -1.85 -2.12 8.79
C LEU A 64 -2.69 -1.05 8.11
N ILE A 65 -2.04 0.00 7.60
CA ILE A 65 -2.64 0.86 6.60
C ILE A 65 -2.18 0.36 5.23
N GLN A 66 -3.13 0.00 4.38
CA GLN A 66 -2.86 -0.50 3.04
C GLN A 66 -3.36 0.50 2.01
N PHE A 67 -2.50 0.82 1.04
CA PHE A 67 -2.88 1.56 -0.16
C PHE A 67 -2.77 0.61 -1.35
N GLU A 68 -3.89 0.27 -1.95
CA GLU A 68 -3.94 -0.53 -3.16
C GLU A 68 -4.10 0.41 -4.34
N PHE A 69 -3.22 0.33 -5.34
CA PHE A 69 -3.33 1.11 -6.57
C PHE A 69 -3.22 0.25 -7.82
N PHE A 70 -3.88 0.71 -8.87
CA PHE A 70 -3.82 0.13 -10.20
C PHE A 70 -2.99 1.02 -11.13
N ILE A 71 -2.21 0.39 -12.00
CA ILE A 71 -1.51 1.08 -13.08
C ILE A 71 -2.03 0.60 -14.43
N ASP A 72 -2.12 1.49 -15.40
CA ASP A 72 -2.34 1.09 -16.79
C ASP A 72 -1.09 0.40 -17.38
N ASN A 73 -1.21 -0.14 -18.60
CA ASN A 73 -0.13 -0.86 -19.29
C ASN A 73 0.75 0.06 -20.16
N SER A 74 0.86 1.36 -19.83
CA SER A 74 1.72 2.30 -20.56
C SER A 74 3.19 2.22 -20.14
N ILE A 75 4.10 2.85 -20.90
CA ILE A 75 5.51 2.93 -20.50
C ILE A 75 5.69 3.93 -19.35
N GLU A 76 4.86 4.98 -19.32
CA GLU A 76 4.86 6.01 -18.29
C GLU A 76 4.44 5.43 -16.93
N SER A 77 3.50 4.48 -16.91
CA SER A 77 3.09 3.81 -15.68
C SER A 77 4.20 2.94 -15.09
N LEU A 78 5.01 2.30 -15.94
CA LEU A 78 6.19 1.54 -15.51
C LEU A 78 7.22 2.47 -14.86
N HIS A 79 7.46 3.65 -15.42
CA HIS A 79 8.33 4.65 -14.78
C HIS A 79 7.79 5.09 -13.40
N SER A 80 6.48 5.36 -13.29
CA SER A 80 5.84 5.69 -12.02
C SER A 80 5.98 4.54 -11.00
N LEU A 81 5.78 3.29 -11.43
CA LEU A 81 5.94 2.12 -10.57
C LEU A 81 7.39 1.97 -10.09
N GLU A 82 8.37 2.13 -10.98
CA GLU A 82 9.80 2.09 -10.61
C GLU A 82 10.15 3.18 -9.60
N PHE A 83 9.63 4.40 -9.78
CA PHE A 83 9.80 5.49 -8.84
C PHE A 83 9.19 5.17 -7.47
N ILE A 84 7.95 4.68 -7.43
CA ILE A 84 7.29 4.27 -6.17
C ILE A 84 8.08 3.16 -5.49
N ALA A 85 8.50 2.15 -6.25
CA ALA A 85 9.30 1.04 -5.73
C ALA A 85 10.62 1.51 -5.11
N TRP A 86 11.31 2.44 -5.78
CA TRP A 86 12.49 3.09 -5.24
C TRP A 86 12.18 3.85 -3.95
N PHE A 87 11.13 4.69 -3.95
CA PHE A 87 10.75 5.54 -2.82
C PHE A 87 10.38 4.72 -1.59
N VAL A 88 9.52 3.70 -1.75
CA VAL A 88 9.10 2.81 -0.66
C VAL A 88 10.30 2.06 -0.08
N ARG A 89 11.21 1.56 -0.93
CA ARG A 89 12.45 0.93 -0.49
C ARG A 89 13.35 1.90 0.27
N ASP A 90 13.45 3.15 -0.16
CA ASP A 90 14.25 4.18 0.51
C ASP A 90 13.69 4.51 1.91
N ARG A 91 12.37 4.69 2.02
CA ARG A 91 11.68 4.83 3.31
C ARG A 91 11.89 3.63 4.22
N ALA A 92 11.81 2.41 3.67
CA ALA A 92 12.06 1.19 4.41
C ALA A 92 13.51 1.12 4.94
N ARG A 93 14.50 1.50 4.12
CA ARG A 93 15.91 1.62 4.55
C ARG A 93 16.09 2.67 5.65
N GLY A 94 15.28 3.72 5.65
CA GLY A 94 15.22 4.73 6.71
C GLY A 94 14.55 4.27 8.01
N GLY A 95 14.07 3.01 8.08
CA GLY A 95 13.47 2.42 9.27
C GLY A 95 11.94 2.52 9.34
N THR A 96 11.28 3.10 8.33
CA THR A 96 9.81 3.05 8.24
C THR A 96 9.38 1.60 7.95
N LYS A 97 8.44 1.03 8.71
CA LYS A 97 7.91 -0.31 8.45
C LYS A 97 6.93 -0.27 7.27
N ILE A 98 7.47 -0.13 6.06
CA ILE A 98 6.71 -0.01 4.82
C ILE A 98 7.23 -0.99 3.76
N GLN A 99 6.35 -1.48 2.90
CA GLN A 99 6.73 -2.29 1.75
C GLN A 99 5.82 -2.03 0.55
N LEU A 100 6.32 -2.34 -0.64
CA LEU A 100 5.57 -2.39 -1.88
C LEU A 100 5.51 -3.84 -2.34
N ARG A 101 4.32 -4.35 -2.70
CA ARG A 101 4.18 -5.69 -3.28
C ARG A 101 3.13 -5.73 -4.39
N PRO A 102 3.29 -6.62 -5.38
CA PRO A 102 2.22 -6.92 -6.32
C PRO A 102 1.11 -7.72 -5.65
N PHE A 103 -0.11 -7.54 -6.14
CA PHE A 103 -1.29 -8.32 -5.79
C PHE A 103 -2.07 -8.62 -7.06
N ALA A 104 -2.56 -9.85 -7.21
CA ALA A 104 -3.35 -10.25 -8.35
C ALA A 104 -4.33 -11.35 -7.94
N LEU A 105 -5.46 -11.39 -8.65
CA LEU A 105 -6.43 -12.47 -8.50
C LEU A 105 -5.91 -13.76 -9.18
N PRO A 106 -6.51 -14.93 -8.88
CA PRO A 106 -6.15 -16.19 -9.54
C PRO A 106 -6.10 -16.08 -11.07
N PRO A 107 -5.22 -16.79 -11.79
CA PRO A 107 -5.08 -16.62 -13.24
C PRO A 107 -6.34 -16.98 -14.05
N GLU A 108 -7.25 -17.76 -13.46
CA GLU A 108 -8.47 -18.28 -14.09
C GLU A 108 -9.63 -18.31 -13.09
N THR A 109 -10.85 -18.08 -13.61
CA THR A 109 -12.13 -18.18 -12.88
C THR A 109 -13.12 -19.00 -13.71
N PRO A 110 -14.32 -19.33 -13.17
CA PRO A 110 -15.39 -19.91 -14.00
C PRO A 110 -15.80 -19.06 -15.22
N TYR A 111 -15.43 -17.78 -15.25
CA TYR A 111 -15.70 -16.85 -16.35
C TYR A 111 -14.52 -16.70 -17.34
N GLY A 112 -13.42 -17.43 -17.13
CA GLY A 112 -12.25 -17.47 -18.02
C GLY A 112 -10.97 -16.90 -17.42
N ARG A 113 -9.97 -16.71 -18.30
CA ARG A 113 -8.63 -16.23 -17.96
C ARG A 113 -8.62 -14.71 -17.72
N GLN A 114 -7.95 -14.27 -16.64
CA GLN A 114 -7.90 -12.86 -16.21
C GLN A 114 -6.46 -12.30 -16.06
N LEU A 115 -5.50 -12.92 -16.73
CA LEU A 115 -4.11 -12.42 -16.75
C LEU A 115 -4.03 -11.07 -17.46
N GLY A 116 -3.26 -10.14 -16.88
CA GLY A 116 -3.05 -8.79 -17.43
C GLY A 116 -4.13 -7.77 -17.12
N THR A 117 -5.18 -8.14 -16.37
CA THR A 117 -6.31 -7.25 -16.03
C THR A 117 -6.50 -7.04 -14.54
N THR A 118 -5.84 -7.83 -13.70
CA THR A 118 -6.06 -7.86 -12.24
C THR A 118 -4.83 -7.47 -11.42
N LEU A 119 -3.73 -7.09 -12.08
CA LEU A 119 -2.51 -6.70 -11.38
C LEU A 119 -2.72 -5.37 -10.67
N ARG A 120 -2.52 -5.39 -9.35
CA ARG A 120 -2.52 -4.23 -8.47
C ARG A 120 -1.24 -4.22 -7.65
N PHE A 121 -0.99 -3.11 -6.99
CA PHE A 121 0.17 -2.93 -6.12
C PHE A 121 -0.28 -2.40 -4.78
N HIS A 122 0.23 -3.01 -3.71
CA HIS A 122 -0.06 -2.62 -2.35
C HIS A 122 1.15 -1.92 -1.76
N ILE A 123 0.95 -0.73 -1.22
CA ILE A 123 1.85 -0.11 -0.26
C ILE A 123 1.29 -0.46 1.13
N ASP A 124 1.98 -1.36 1.83
CA ASP A 124 1.62 -1.75 3.19
C ASP A 124 2.47 -0.95 4.18
N LEU A 125 1.80 -0.26 5.11
CA LEU A 125 2.42 0.48 6.20
C LEU A 125 1.99 -0.13 7.54
N PHE A 126 2.96 -0.63 8.30
CA PHE A 126 2.75 -1.17 9.63
C PHE A 126 3.04 -0.09 10.67
N VAL A 127 2.06 0.24 11.51
CA VAL A 127 2.21 1.24 12.56
C VAL A 127 1.91 0.58 13.89
N ASP A 128 2.90 0.57 14.79
CA ASP A 128 2.79 0.04 16.15
C ASP A 128 2.38 1.11 17.16
N GLY A 129 1.97 0.67 18.36
CA GLY A 129 1.61 1.55 19.46
C GLY A 129 0.30 2.31 19.24
N ILE A 130 -0.60 1.77 18.42
CA ILE A 130 -1.94 2.31 18.20
C ILE A 130 -2.89 1.75 19.26
N GLU A 131 -3.16 2.54 20.29
CA GLU A 131 -4.05 2.16 21.39
C GLU A 131 -5.48 2.72 21.18
N GLU A 132 -5.68 4.02 21.40
CA GLU A 132 -7.02 4.62 21.45
C GLU A 132 -7.45 5.30 20.14
N SER A 133 -6.52 5.65 19.26
CA SER A 133 -6.83 6.39 18.03
C SER A 133 -5.84 6.13 16.89
N LEU A 134 -6.33 6.25 15.66
CA LEU A 134 -5.51 6.16 14.43
C LEU A 134 -4.69 7.42 14.13
N ASN A 135 -4.75 8.46 14.97
CA ASN A 135 -4.04 9.72 14.71
C ASN A 135 -2.52 9.53 14.52
N PRO A 136 -1.81 8.72 15.33
CA PRO A 136 -0.39 8.48 15.10
C PRO A 136 -0.13 7.81 13.75
N ALA A 137 -1.02 6.91 13.33
CA ALA A 137 -0.93 6.26 12.03
C ALA A 137 -1.13 7.27 10.88
N PHE A 138 -2.04 8.23 11.03
CA PHE A 138 -2.21 9.32 10.08
C PHE A 138 -1.01 10.27 10.05
N ASP A 139 -0.36 10.55 11.19
CA ASP A 139 0.85 11.37 11.21
C ASP A 139 1.98 10.72 10.40
N VAL A 140 2.14 9.40 10.49
CA VAL A 140 3.10 8.64 9.67
C VAL A 140 2.75 8.74 8.19
N VAL A 141 1.47 8.58 7.81
CA VAL A 141 1.04 8.75 6.41
C VAL A 141 1.33 10.17 5.92
N ASN A 142 1.09 11.19 6.74
CA ASN A 142 1.36 12.58 6.38
C ASN A 142 2.86 12.84 6.16
N ASP A 143 3.73 12.28 7.00
CA ASP A 143 5.19 12.35 6.84
C ASP A 143 5.65 11.69 5.52
N ILE A 144 5.12 10.49 5.24
CA ILE A 144 5.40 9.78 4.00
C ILE A 144 4.90 10.60 2.81
N ASN A 145 3.70 11.19 2.89
CA ASN A 145 3.14 12.01 1.81
C ASN A 145 4.00 13.25 1.54
N LYS A 146 4.44 13.96 2.57
CA LYS A 146 5.35 15.11 2.41
C LYS A 146 6.65 14.68 1.74
N SER A 147 7.24 13.59 2.22
CA SER A 147 8.47 13.03 1.65
C SER A 147 8.29 12.62 0.18
N LEU A 148 7.15 12.05 -0.18
CA LEU A 148 6.82 11.67 -1.55
C LEU A 148 6.70 12.89 -2.45
N ASN A 149 5.99 13.94 -2.02
CA ASN A 149 5.90 15.19 -2.78
C ASN A 149 7.29 15.83 -2.98
N THR A 150 8.12 15.86 -1.93
CA THR A 150 9.51 16.35 -2.05
C THR A 150 10.32 15.51 -3.04
N ALA A 151 10.18 14.18 -3.03
CA ALA A 151 10.87 13.32 -4.00
C ALA A 151 10.38 13.55 -5.44
N ILE A 152 9.07 13.71 -5.64
CA ILE A 152 8.49 14.04 -6.95
C ILE A 152 9.12 15.33 -7.50
N GLU A 153 9.20 16.37 -6.68
CA GLU A 153 9.80 17.65 -7.06
C GLU A 153 11.30 17.52 -7.32
N LEU A 154 12.04 16.89 -6.39
CA LEU A 154 13.50 16.79 -6.45
C LEU A 154 14.00 16.03 -7.68
N TYR A 155 13.32 14.94 -8.04
CA TYR A 155 13.70 14.09 -9.17
C TYR A 155 12.96 14.46 -10.46
N ASN A 156 12.16 15.54 -10.46
CA ASN A 156 11.35 15.98 -11.59
C ASN A 156 10.50 14.85 -12.18
N ILE A 157 9.83 14.10 -11.30
CA ILE A 157 9.01 12.96 -11.71
C ILE A 157 7.81 13.46 -12.54
N PRO A 158 7.55 12.89 -13.73
CA PRO A 158 6.40 13.27 -14.54
C PRO A 158 5.07 13.01 -13.81
N ILE A 159 4.21 14.03 -13.81
CA ILE A 159 2.85 13.97 -13.28
C ILE A 159 1.83 14.26 -14.40
N LYS A 160 0.57 13.94 -14.16
CA LYS A 160 -0.57 14.24 -15.04
C LYS A 160 -0.97 15.71 -15.05
#